data_AF-A0A2K2V735-F1
#
_entry.id   AF-A0A2K2V735-F1
#
_cell.length_a   1.000
_cell.length_b   1.000
_cell.length_c   1.000
_cell.angle_alpha   90.00
_cell.angle_beta   90.00
_cell.angle_gamma   90.00
#
_symmetry.space_group_name_H-M   'P 1'
#
loop_
_entity.id
_entity.type
_entity.pdbx_description
1 polymer ?
#
loop_
_entity_poly.entity_id
_entity_poly.type
_entity_poly.pdbx_seq_one_letter_code
_entity_poly.pdbx_strand_id
1 'polypeptide(L)'
;MSGLLKLKVRLCTKDRCIDTTALANSGFIGWEPEVLMPQSIARAIFGRKFPTVLIERILADGSKVLLPRAESPIEVYVVAEDRTSGPVQAYAYISRGGLTLLNDKLLGKLGIAIVDPGEGLWCFRDELGRISRRSY
;
A
#
# COMPACT_ATOMS: atom_id res chain seq x y z
N MET A 1 6.54 -19.44 9.48
CA MET A 1 5.58 -18.60 8.71
C MET A 1 5.95 -17.15 8.93
N SER A 2 6.02 -16.31 7.90
CA SER A 2 6.34 -14.89 8.11
C SER A 2 5.14 -14.18 8.74
N GLY A 3 5.30 -13.61 9.94
CA GLY A 3 4.26 -12.82 10.63
C GLY A 3 4.04 -11.42 10.04
N LEU A 4 4.01 -11.32 8.71
CA LEU A 4 3.81 -10.07 7.99
C LEU A 4 2.47 -10.10 7.29
N LEU A 5 1.60 -9.11 7.59
CA LEU A 5 0.26 -9.03 7.05
C LEU A 5 0.26 -8.45 5.64
N LYS A 6 0.25 -9.31 4.63
CA LYS A 6 0.24 -8.96 3.21
C LYS A 6 -1.16 -9.09 2.62
N LEU A 7 -1.53 -8.10 1.84
CA LEU A 7 -2.76 -8.04 1.06
C LEU A 7 -2.42 -8.18 -0.42
N LYS A 8 -3.23 -8.93 -1.18
CA LYS A 8 -3.23 -8.77 -2.64
C LYS A 8 -3.83 -7.41 -2.96
N VAL A 9 -3.11 -6.65 -3.77
CA VAL A 9 -3.52 -5.33 -4.22
C VAL A 9 -3.40 -5.22 -5.72
N ARG A 10 -4.28 -4.41 -6.30
CA ARG A 10 -4.17 -3.94 -7.68
C ARG A 10 -3.80 -2.46 -7.66
N LEU A 11 -2.74 -2.12 -8.38
CA LEU A 11 -2.22 -0.76 -8.49
C LEU A 11 -2.42 -0.28 -9.93
N CYS A 12 -3.17 0.79 -10.13
CA CYS A 12 -3.56 1.28 -11.44
C CYS A 12 -3.16 2.75 -11.65
N THR A 13 -2.45 3.00 -12.74
CA THR A 13 -2.42 4.31 -13.39
C THR A 13 -3.58 4.40 -14.38
N LYS A 14 -3.73 5.53 -15.07
CA LYS A 14 -4.69 5.66 -16.18
C LYS A 14 -4.48 4.62 -17.29
N ASP A 15 -3.22 4.26 -17.53
CA ASP A 15 -2.84 3.48 -18.71
C ASP A 15 -2.55 2.00 -18.40
N ARG A 16 -2.33 1.66 -17.12
CA ARG A 16 -1.86 0.32 -16.74
C ARG A 16 -2.21 -0.04 -15.30
N CYS A 17 -2.58 -1.30 -15.12
CA CYS A 17 -2.73 -1.91 -13.80
C CYS A 17 -1.74 -3.07 -13.61
N ILE A 18 -1.32 -3.31 -12.37
CA ILE A 18 -0.58 -4.50 -11.97
C ILE A 18 -1.12 -5.05 -10.65
N ASP A 19 -1.16 -6.38 -10.55
CA ASP A 19 -1.47 -7.08 -9.30
C ASP A 19 -0.17 -7.43 -8.56
N THR A 20 -0.13 -7.19 -7.26
CA THR A 20 1.03 -7.48 -6.41
C THR A 20 0.59 -7.75 -4.97
N THR A 21 1.54 -8.07 -4.10
CA THR A 21 1.33 -8.15 -2.65
C THR A 21 1.88 -6.91 -1.96
N ALA A 22 1.13 -6.34 -1.03
CA ALA A 22 1.57 -5.21 -0.22
C ALA A 22 1.40 -5.48 1.27
N LEU A 23 2.38 -5.06 2.07
CA LEU A 23 2.30 -5.10 3.53
C LEU A 23 1.32 -4.02 4.00
N ALA A 24 0.33 -4.41 4.79
CA ALA A 24 -0.48 -3.47 5.54
C ALA A 24 0.33 -2.93 6.72
N ASN A 25 0.81 -1.70 6.61
CA ASN A 25 1.74 -1.13 7.57
C ASN A 25 1.16 0.13 8.23
N SER A 26 0.53 -0.02 9.41
CA SER A 26 0.04 1.10 10.21
C SER A 26 1.16 1.99 10.79
N GLY A 27 2.40 1.48 10.86
CA GLY A 27 3.59 2.25 11.25
C GLY A 27 4.18 3.07 10.09
N PHE A 28 3.73 2.83 8.86
CA PHE A 28 3.98 3.75 7.76
C PHE A 28 2.93 4.85 7.84
N ILE A 29 3.29 5.97 8.46
CA ILE A 29 2.39 7.09 8.75
C ILE A 29 2.55 8.20 7.71
N GLY A 30 1.43 8.75 7.26
CA GLY A 30 1.38 9.91 6.37
C GLY A 30 0.11 10.73 6.54
N TRP A 31 0.04 11.89 5.87
CA TRP A 31 -1.16 12.74 5.89
C TRP A 31 -2.20 12.29 4.86
N GLU A 32 -1.73 11.76 3.73
CA GLU A 32 -2.53 11.28 2.62
C GLU A 32 -2.54 9.75 2.56
N PRO A 33 -3.47 9.12 1.80
CA PRO A 33 -3.28 7.75 1.37
C PRO A 33 -2.01 7.62 0.55
N GLU A 34 -1.13 6.73 0.96
CA GLU A 34 0.18 6.56 0.34
C GLU A 34 0.51 5.08 0.18
N VAL A 35 1.22 4.78 -0.90
CA VAL A 35 1.79 3.47 -1.16
C VAL A 35 3.29 3.62 -1.43
N LEU A 36 4.12 2.89 -0.69
CA LEU A 36 5.53 2.75 -1.02
C LEU A 36 5.64 1.62 -2.03
N MET A 37 6.25 1.86 -3.19
CA MET A 37 6.46 0.87 -4.23
C MET A 37 7.94 0.70 -4.54
N PRO A 38 8.43 -0.54 -4.68
CA PRO A 38 9.72 -0.82 -5.29
C PRO A 38 9.81 -0.23 -6.70
N GLN A 39 11.00 0.25 -7.07
CA GLN A 39 11.26 0.82 -8.40
C GLN A 39 10.88 -0.13 -9.55
N SER A 40 10.95 -1.45 -9.35
CA SER A 40 10.51 -2.45 -10.34
C SER A 40 9.01 -2.33 -10.66
N ILE A 41 8.16 -2.20 -9.62
CA ILE A 41 6.71 -2.03 -9.76
C ILE A 41 6.39 -0.66 -10.36
N ALA A 42 7.05 0.38 -9.87
CA ALA A 42 6.86 1.73 -10.40
C ALA A 42 7.18 1.82 -11.90
N ARG A 43 8.30 1.22 -12.34
CA ARG A 43 8.65 1.12 -13.77
C ARG A 43 7.65 0.29 -14.55
N ALA A 44 7.08 -0.75 -13.94
CA ALA A 44 6.09 -1.59 -14.59
C ALA A 44 4.80 -0.81 -14.86
N ILE A 45 4.34 0.07 -13.96
CA ILE A 45 3.06 0.80 -14.14
C ILE A 45 3.19 2.18 -14.79
N PHE A 46 4.28 2.91 -14.54
CA PHE A 46 4.52 4.26 -15.06
C PHE A 46 5.47 4.29 -16.27
N GLY A 47 6.18 3.20 -16.54
CA GLY A 47 7.26 3.17 -17.53
C GLY A 47 8.62 3.62 -16.98
N ARG A 48 9.63 3.73 -17.86
CA ARG A 48 11.03 4.00 -17.46
C ARG A 48 11.27 5.41 -16.92
N LYS A 49 10.49 6.40 -17.37
CA LYS A 49 10.57 7.80 -16.96
C LYS A 49 9.18 8.28 -16.60
N PHE A 50 9.03 8.83 -15.41
CA PHE A 50 7.79 9.40 -14.90
C PHE A 50 8.13 10.55 -13.94
N PRO A 51 7.26 11.57 -13.85
CA PRO A 51 7.54 12.74 -13.01
C PRO A 51 7.51 12.36 -11.53
N THR A 52 8.53 12.82 -10.80
CA THR A 52 8.65 12.62 -9.35
C THR A 52 9.14 13.88 -8.68
N VAL A 53 8.63 14.12 -7.48
CA VAL A 53 9.12 15.14 -6.55
C VAL A 53 9.81 14.49 -5.37
N LEU A 54 10.85 15.13 -4.83
CA LEU A 54 11.48 14.70 -3.58
C LEU A 54 10.70 15.30 -2.41
N ILE A 55 10.22 14.43 -1.51
CA ILE A 55 9.51 14.84 -0.30
C ILE A 55 10.36 14.47 0.91
N GLU A 56 10.62 15.44 1.78
CA GLU A 56 11.22 15.19 3.10
C GLU A 56 10.21 14.48 4.00
N ARG A 57 10.67 13.42 4.64
CA ARG A 57 9.89 12.55 5.50
C ARG A 57 10.62 12.38 6.82
N ILE A 58 9.88 12.48 7.91
CA ILE A 58 10.37 12.18 9.25
C ILE A 58 9.95 10.75 9.58
N LEU A 59 10.92 9.88 9.85
CA LEU A 59 10.69 8.49 10.22
C LEU A 59 10.31 8.39 11.70
N ALA A 60 9.86 7.19 12.10
CA ALA A 60 9.42 6.93 13.47
C ALA A 60 10.53 7.15 14.51
N ASP A 61 11.80 7.01 14.14
CA ASP A 61 12.97 7.28 14.98
C ASP A 61 13.40 8.76 14.98
N GLY A 62 12.64 9.64 14.30
CA GLY A 62 12.93 11.07 14.15
C GLY A 62 13.94 11.40 13.05
N SER A 63 14.54 10.41 12.39
CA SER A 63 15.45 10.65 11.28
C SER A 63 14.71 11.20 10.06
N LYS A 64 15.42 12.01 9.27
CA LYS A 64 14.89 12.62 8.04
C LYS A 64 15.39 11.88 6.82
N VAL A 65 14.48 11.60 5.88
CA VAL A 65 14.82 11.01 4.58
C VAL A 65 14.13 11.76 3.45
N LEU A 66 14.79 11.86 2.31
CA LEU A 66 14.19 12.34 1.07
C LEU A 66 13.72 11.13 0.25
N LEU A 67 12.42 11.05 0.00
CA LEU A 67 11.85 9.97 -0.80
C LEU A 67 11.24 10.54 -2.09
N PRO A 68 11.58 9.96 -3.27
CA PRO A 68 10.89 10.28 -4.50
C PRO A 68 9.42 9.85 -4.41
N ARG A 69 8.52 10.74 -4.80
CA ARG A 69 7.08 10.48 -4.87
C ARG A 69 6.60 10.81 -6.28
N ALA A 70 5.81 9.95 -6.90
CA ALA A 70 5.15 10.26 -8.16
C ALA A 70 4.22 11.47 -7.97
N GLU A 71 4.23 12.38 -8.95
CA GLU A 71 3.42 13.60 -8.87
C GLU A 71 1.92 13.32 -8.94
N SER A 72 1.51 12.41 -9.81
CA SER A 72 0.12 11.99 -9.94
C SER A 72 -0.20 10.82 -9.00
N PRO A 73 -1.39 10.81 -8.37
CA PRO A 73 -1.83 9.66 -7.59
C PRO A 73 -2.13 8.47 -8.51
N ILE A 74 -2.18 7.29 -7.90
CA ILE A 74 -2.64 6.05 -8.52
C ILE A 74 -3.86 5.53 -7.80
N GLU A 75 -4.63 4.69 -8.47
CA GLU A 75 -5.71 3.94 -7.86
C GLU A 75 -5.17 2.66 -7.23
N VAL A 76 -5.56 2.44 -5.98
CA VAL A 76 -5.23 1.22 -5.23
C VAL A 76 -6.51 0.49 -4.88
N TYR A 77 -6.50 -0.81 -5.12
CA TYR A 77 -7.57 -1.73 -4.74
C TYR A 77 -7.00 -2.85 -3.87
N VAL A 78 -7.80 -3.38 -2.95
CA VAL A 78 -7.53 -4.65 -2.27
C VAL A 78 -8.35 -5.74 -2.94
N VAL A 79 -7.69 -6.82 -3.35
CA VAL A 79 -8.29 -7.93 -4.07
C VAL A 79 -8.40 -9.13 -3.13
N ALA A 80 -9.60 -9.39 -2.64
CA ALA A 80 -9.94 -10.59 -1.88
C ALA A 80 -10.58 -11.64 -2.81
N GLU A 81 -10.73 -12.88 -2.33
CA GLU A 81 -11.28 -14.00 -3.11
C GLU A 81 -12.71 -13.75 -3.58
N ASP A 82 -13.52 -13.11 -2.74
CA ASP A 82 -14.94 -12.86 -2.91
C ASP A 82 -15.27 -11.43 -3.38
N ARG A 83 -14.36 -10.48 -3.19
CA ARG A 83 -14.59 -9.07 -3.54
C ARG A 83 -13.33 -8.27 -3.78
N THR A 84 -13.47 -7.18 -4.53
CA THR A 84 -12.45 -6.13 -4.67
C THR A 84 -12.94 -4.86 -3.99
N SER A 85 -12.10 -4.23 -3.17
CA SER A 85 -12.39 -2.96 -2.48
C SER A 85 -11.52 -1.84 -3.04
N GLY A 86 -12.13 -0.69 -3.36
CA GLY A 86 -11.48 0.47 -4.00
C GLY A 86 -12.33 1.05 -5.14
N PRO A 87 -11.77 1.98 -5.94
CA PRO A 87 -10.42 2.52 -5.83
C PRO A 87 -10.26 3.49 -4.65
N VAL A 88 -9.05 3.53 -4.09
CA VAL A 88 -8.58 4.66 -3.29
C VAL A 88 -7.42 5.32 -4.03
N GLN A 89 -7.55 6.63 -4.27
CA GLN A 89 -6.45 7.45 -4.79
C GLN A 89 -5.34 7.56 -3.74
N ALA A 90 -4.12 7.20 -4.13
CA ALA A 90 -2.95 7.21 -3.24
C ALA A 90 -1.70 7.72 -3.95
N TYR A 91 -0.87 8.46 -3.22
CA TYR A 91 0.41 8.87 -3.75
C TYR A 91 1.48 7.78 -3.62
N ALA A 92 2.22 7.60 -4.71
CA ALA A 92 3.22 6.56 -4.86
C ALA A 92 4.61 7.06 -4.45
N TYR A 93 5.13 6.60 -3.32
CA TYR A 93 6.56 6.75 -2.97
C TYR A 93 7.38 5.65 -3.61
N ILE A 94 8.60 5.96 -4.06
CA ILE A 94 9.45 5.01 -4.79
C ILE A 94 10.66 4.62 -3.94
N SER A 95 10.77 3.34 -3.61
CA SER A 95 11.94 2.76 -2.95
C SER A 95 12.89 2.10 -3.96
N ARG A 96 14.15 1.90 -3.58
CA ARG A 96 15.12 1.14 -4.38
C ARG A 96 14.75 -0.35 -4.50
N GLY A 97 13.98 -0.88 -3.55
CA GLY A 97 13.58 -2.28 -3.47
C GLY A 97 12.74 -2.56 -2.23
N GLY A 98 12.58 -3.84 -1.87
CA GLY A 98 11.81 -4.26 -0.70
C GLY A 98 10.34 -4.59 -1.01
N LEU A 99 9.49 -4.51 0.01
CA LEU A 99 8.06 -4.79 -0.11
C LEU A 99 7.28 -3.52 -0.48
N THR A 100 6.17 -3.69 -1.19
CA THR A 100 5.16 -2.64 -1.31
C THR A 100 4.50 -2.43 0.05
N LEU A 101 4.31 -1.19 0.48
CA LEU A 101 3.69 -0.87 1.78
C LEU A 101 2.45 -0.02 1.56
N LEU A 102 1.36 -0.35 2.24
CA LEU A 102 0.19 0.51 2.37
C LEU A 102 0.28 1.26 3.69
N ASN A 103 0.12 2.58 3.65
CA ASN A 103 0.17 3.41 4.85
C ASN A 103 -1.14 3.37 5.65
N ASP A 104 -1.13 3.94 6.86
CA ASP A 104 -2.28 3.98 7.76
C ASP A 104 -3.54 4.59 7.13
N LYS A 105 -3.41 5.70 6.40
CA LYS A 105 -4.55 6.37 5.75
C LYS A 105 -5.14 5.55 4.61
N LEU A 106 -4.30 4.92 3.82
CA LEU A 106 -4.72 4.06 2.71
C LEU A 106 -5.46 2.83 3.23
N LEU A 107 -4.93 2.15 4.26
CA LEU A 107 -5.62 1.04 4.93
C LEU A 107 -6.98 1.48 5.49
N GLY A 108 -7.02 2.65 6.13
CA GLY A 108 -8.24 3.24 6.67
C GLY A 108 -9.31 3.47 5.60
N LYS A 109 -8.93 4.02 4.44
CA LYS A 109 -9.86 4.27 3.32
C LYS A 109 -10.28 3.01 2.56
N LEU A 110 -9.40 2.02 2.45
CA LEU A 110 -9.72 0.71 1.86
C LEU A 110 -10.62 -0.15 2.77
N GLY A 111 -10.89 0.33 4.00
CA GLY A 111 -11.73 -0.36 4.96
C GLY A 111 -11.04 -1.59 5.55
N ILE A 112 -9.71 -1.62 5.63
CA ILE A 112 -8.98 -2.75 6.21
C ILE A 112 -8.91 -2.62 7.73
N ALA A 113 -9.17 -3.72 8.43
CA ALA A 113 -8.90 -3.87 9.85
C ALA A 113 -7.85 -4.97 10.05
N ILE A 114 -6.75 -4.60 10.72
CA ILE A 114 -5.71 -5.53 11.17
C ILE A 114 -6.22 -6.18 12.46
N VAL A 115 -6.42 -7.49 12.45
CA VAL A 115 -6.99 -8.24 13.59
C VAL A 115 -5.88 -8.84 14.43
N ASP A 116 -4.96 -9.57 13.80
CA ASP A 116 -3.77 -10.11 14.42
C ASP A 116 -2.61 -10.06 13.42
N PRO A 117 -1.70 -9.07 13.49
CA PRO A 117 -0.61 -8.96 12.54
C PRO A 117 0.41 -10.09 12.67
N GLY A 118 0.57 -10.69 13.86
CA GLY A 118 1.51 -11.79 14.11
C GLY A 118 1.07 -13.08 13.42
N GLU A 119 -0.23 -13.33 13.43
CA GLU A 119 -0.88 -14.46 12.73
C GLU A 119 -1.31 -14.12 11.29
N GLY A 120 -1.11 -12.88 10.85
CA GLY A 120 -1.51 -12.39 9.53
C GLY A 120 -3.03 -12.35 9.34
N LEU A 121 -3.80 -12.14 10.40
CA LEU A 121 -5.25 -12.05 10.37
C LEU A 121 -5.73 -10.62 10.13
N TRP A 122 -6.63 -10.47 9.18
CA TRP A 122 -7.29 -9.22 8.86
C TRP A 122 -8.74 -9.46 8.45
N CYS A 123 -9.50 -8.38 8.33
CA CYS A 123 -10.79 -8.42 7.67
C CYS A 123 -11.08 -7.05 7.06
N PHE A 124 -12.14 -6.95 6.29
CA PHE A 124 -12.71 -5.64 6.03
C PHE A 124 -13.50 -5.16 7.23
N ARG A 125 -13.62 -3.84 7.40
CA ARG A 125 -14.21 -3.21 8.58
C ARG A 125 -15.68 -3.59 8.78
N ASP A 126 -16.42 -3.78 7.69
CA ASP A 126 -17.81 -4.25 7.70
C ASP A 126 -17.95 -5.74 8.09
N GLU A 127 -16.84 -6.47 8.19
CA GLU A 127 -16.78 -7.88 8.56
C GLU A 127 -16.24 -8.12 9.97
N LEU A 128 -15.86 -7.04 10.68
CA LEU A 128 -15.28 -7.13 12.02
C LEU A 128 -16.17 -7.95 12.97
N GLY A 129 -15.57 -8.94 13.61
CA GLY A 129 -16.26 -9.87 14.51
C GLY A 129 -17.05 -10.98 13.82
N ARG A 130 -17.03 -11.07 12.48
CA ARG A 130 -17.80 -12.05 11.69
C ARG A 130 -16.92 -12.91 10.78
N ILE A 131 -15.95 -12.29 10.10
CA ILE A 131 -15.05 -12.97 9.17
C ILE A 131 -13.61 -12.64 9.56
N SER A 132 -12.74 -13.64 9.47
CA SER A 132 -11.28 -13.46 9.56
C SER A 132 -10.64 -14.02 8.29
N ARG A 133 -9.78 -13.22 7.70
CA ARG A 133 -9.05 -13.49 6.45
C ARG A 133 -7.57 -13.67 6.79
N ARG A 134 -6.88 -14.53 6.03
CA ARG A 134 -5.43 -14.75 6.19
C ARG A 134 -4.63 -13.91 5.20
N SER A 135 -3.41 -13.57 5.60
CA SER A 135 -2.41 -12.94 4.75
C SER A 135 -2.05 -13.83 3.55
N TYR A 136 -1.67 -13.18 2.46
CA TYR A 136 -1.06 -13.82 1.28
C TYR A 136 0.44 -14.08 1.44
#